data_AF-A0A433D470-F1
#
_entry.id   AF-A0A433D470-F1
#
_cell.length_a   1.000
_cell.length_b   1.000
_cell.length_c   1.000
_cell.angle_alpha   90.00
_cell.angle_beta   90.00
_cell.angle_gamma   90.00
#
_symmetry.space_group_name_H-M   'P 1'
#
loop_
_entity.id
_entity.type
_entity.pdbx_description
1 polymer ?
#
loop_
_entity_poly.entity_id
_entity_poly.type
_entity_poly.pdbx_seq_one_letter_code
_entity_poly.pdbx_strand_id
1 'polypeptide(L)'
;MSSFGHGCQGHGNTGHQTRLQFAASLLIINYTRSITMLIARTFLELFDQANNFPFPDQHLTADDFRDPETYCTVPFKLGDQLLGVLLPSTVAKLKEYNARQQLNPFLIGEDVIRFDERHVKGVEERTAVVRRLLEVWREERAFKCLAGWRDELYPVYGDPNNQPSTVAFVLERAAAPLFGVVQFGSQLNGYVRDPVTGEIKMWIGRRAMTKHVFPGRLDTLVGGGIPYGQTPYETMVRECAEEANIPESLAKHAKAVGVITFVYHTDMLGIFPETLYIYDLELSANVIPVPVDGEVECFYCWGMDEVKKHILAGEFYPGITLVIIDFLIRHGLLTAENEPDYVALCSRLRRKLDYAPPRYVI
;
A
#
# COMPACT_ATOMS: atom_id res chain seq x y z
N MET A 1 -32.55 12.95 19.60
CA MET A 1 -33.19 12.82 18.28
C MET A 1 -32.12 12.33 17.32
N SER A 2 -32.18 11.05 17.00
CA SER A 2 -31.19 10.27 16.27
C SER A 2 -31.45 10.33 14.76
N SER A 3 -30.49 10.80 13.98
CA SER A 3 -30.45 10.58 12.53
C SER A 3 -29.01 10.59 12.02
N PHE A 4 -28.32 9.45 12.16
CA PHE A 4 -27.15 9.12 11.34
C PHE A 4 -27.39 7.72 10.79
N GLY A 5 -27.69 7.66 9.51
CA GLY A 5 -28.04 6.42 8.83
C GLY A 5 -28.39 6.72 7.38
N HIS A 6 -27.42 7.15 6.59
CA HIS A 6 -27.49 7.12 5.14
C HIS A 6 -26.35 6.23 4.66
N GLY A 7 -26.59 4.92 4.67
CA GLY A 7 -25.73 3.93 4.05
C GLY A 7 -26.06 3.80 2.57
N CYS A 8 -25.03 3.56 1.76
CA CYS A 8 -25.07 3.27 0.33
C CYS A 8 -26.19 2.25 -0.02
N GLN A 9 -27.22 2.67 -0.79
CA GLN A 9 -28.24 1.78 -1.36
C GLN A 9 -27.92 1.48 -2.82
N GLY A 10 -27.74 0.20 -3.15
CA GLY A 10 -27.45 -0.27 -4.50
C GLY A 10 -28.72 -0.41 -5.37
N HIS A 11 -28.60 -0.04 -6.65
CA HIS A 11 -29.59 -0.36 -7.69
C HIS A 11 -29.18 -1.64 -8.42
N GLY A 12 -30.02 -2.67 -8.31
CA GLY A 12 -29.89 -3.90 -9.08
C GLY A 12 -30.62 -3.82 -10.41
N ASN A 13 -30.05 -4.42 -11.45
CA ASN A 13 -30.84 -4.85 -12.60
C ASN A 13 -30.36 -6.22 -13.12
N THR A 14 -31.32 -6.96 -13.67
CA THR A 14 -31.34 -8.41 -13.87
C THR A 14 -30.95 -8.81 -15.30
N GLY A 15 -30.37 -10.00 -15.45
CA GLY A 15 -30.16 -10.65 -16.74
C GLY A 15 -29.66 -12.08 -16.56
N HIS A 16 -30.45 -13.07 -16.99
CA HIS A 16 -30.31 -14.49 -16.67
C HIS A 16 -29.79 -15.32 -17.87
N GLN A 17 -29.21 -16.49 -17.55
CA GLN A 17 -28.84 -17.64 -18.41
C GLN A 17 -27.57 -17.46 -19.28
N THR A 18 -26.50 -18.25 -19.12
CA THR A 18 -26.42 -19.69 -19.39
C THR A 18 -25.05 -20.21 -18.91
N ARG A 19 -24.96 -21.37 -18.22
CA ARG A 19 -23.81 -22.36 -18.24
C ARG A 19 -23.84 -23.30 -17.02
N LEU A 20 -24.41 -24.49 -17.20
CA LEU A 20 -24.65 -25.48 -16.15
C LEU A 20 -23.56 -26.57 -16.00
N GLN A 21 -22.37 -26.41 -16.59
CA GLN A 21 -21.25 -27.36 -16.40
C GLN A 21 -19.95 -26.72 -15.89
N PHE A 22 -19.85 -25.39 -15.86
CA PHE A 22 -18.80 -24.66 -15.10
C PHE A 22 -19.18 -24.48 -13.62
N ALA A 23 -20.45 -24.68 -13.27
CA ALA A 23 -20.99 -24.42 -11.94
C ALA A 23 -20.47 -25.38 -10.86
N ALA A 24 -20.10 -26.62 -11.18
CA ALA A 24 -19.65 -27.61 -10.18
C ALA A 24 -18.22 -27.33 -9.68
N SER A 25 -17.30 -26.95 -10.59
CA SER A 25 -15.93 -26.58 -10.22
C SER A 25 -15.87 -25.21 -9.53
N LEU A 26 -16.71 -24.25 -9.95
CA LEU A 26 -16.91 -23.00 -9.22
C LEU A 26 -17.61 -23.22 -7.88
N LEU A 27 -18.54 -24.18 -7.75
CA LEU A 27 -19.12 -24.51 -6.46
C LEU A 27 -18.06 -25.06 -5.53
N ILE A 28 -17.19 -25.97 -5.96
CA ILE A 28 -16.16 -26.54 -5.09
C ILE A 28 -15.13 -25.49 -4.68
N ILE A 29 -14.72 -24.58 -5.58
CA ILE A 29 -13.83 -23.44 -5.28
C ILE A 29 -14.51 -22.41 -4.38
N ASN A 30 -15.80 -22.11 -4.61
CA ASN A 30 -16.58 -21.23 -3.75
C ASN A 30 -16.90 -21.89 -2.40
N TYR A 31 -17.02 -23.21 -2.33
CA TYR A 31 -17.24 -23.98 -1.10
C TYR A 31 -15.94 -24.10 -0.30
N THR A 32 -14.77 -24.26 -0.95
CA THR A 32 -13.47 -24.14 -0.26
C THR A 32 -13.20 -22.70 0.20
N ARG A 33 -13.49 -21.68 -0.62
CA ARG A 33 -13.46 -20.26 -0.18
C ARG A 33 -14.45 -19.97 0.96
N SER A 34 -15.63 -20.59 0.94
CA SER A 34 -16.65 -20.46 1.99
C SER A 34 -16.29 -21.21 3.26
N ILE A 35 -15.48 -22.27 3.18
CA ILE A 35 -14.93 -22.97 4.35
C ILE A 35 -13.72 -22.20 4.93
N THR A 36 -12.92 -21.50 4.11
CA THR A 36 -11.90 -20.56 4.62
C THR A 36 -12.53 -19.28 5.23
N MET A 37 -13.81 -19.01 4.97
CA MET A 37 -14.58 -17.91 5.57
C MET A 37 -15.10 -18.20 6.99
N LEU A 38 -14.89 -19.41 7.53
CA LEU A 38 -15.46 -19.84 8.81
C LEU A 38 -14.43 -20.07 9.92
N ILE A 39 -13.23 -19.52 9.76
CA ILE A 39 -12.29 -19.32 10.86
C ILE A 39 -12.31 -17.83 11.18
N ALA A 40 -12.70 -17.48 12.41
CA ALA A 40 -12.59 -16.12 12.89
C ALA A 40 -11.13 -15.69 12.77
N ARG A 41 -10.85 -14.69 11.93
CA ARG A 41 -9.49 -14.18 11.78
C ARG A 41 -9.09 -13.43 13.03
N THR A 42 -7.81 -13.45 13.39
CA THR A 42 -7.27 -12.58 14.45
C THR A 42 -6.64 -11.32 13.86
N PHE A 43 -6.42 -10.30 14.69
CA PHE A 43 -5.64 -9.13 14.27
C PHE A 43 -4.22 -9.51 13.86
N LEU A 44 -3.60 -10.48 14.54
CA LEU A 44 -2.27 -10.97 14.20
C LEU A 44 -2.23 -11.68 12.84
N GLU A 45 -3.22 -12.51 12.52
CA GLU A 45 -3.30 -13.18 11.22
C GLU A 45 -3.46 -12.17 10.08
N LEU A 46 -4.26 -11.13 10.28
CA LEU A 46 -4.43 -10.05 9.30
C LEU A 46 -3.18 -9.18 9.19
N PHE A 47 -2.49 -8.95 10.31
CA PHE A 47 -1.17 -8.33 10.32
C PHE A 47 -0.19 -9.13 9.45
N ASP A 48 -0.11 -10.45 9.65
CA ASP A 48 0.78 -11.33 8.89
C ASP A 48 0.43 -11.38 7.40
N GLN A 49 -0.86 -11.29 7.07
CA GLN A 49 -1.32 -11.18 5.68
C GLN A 49 -0.90 -9.87 5.03
N ALA A 50 -0.88 -8.76 5.78
CA ALA A 50 -0.47 -7.45 5.30
C ALA A 50 1.06 -7.30 5.22
N ASN A 51 1.81 -8.05 6.04
CA ASN A 51 3.28 -8.03 6.07
C ASN A 51 3.84 -9.43 5.73
N ASN A 52 3.47 -9.93 4.55
CA ASN A 52 3.67 -11.32 4.14
C ASN A 52 4.98 -11.61 3.38
N PHE A 53 5.86 -10.63 3.22
CA PHE A 53 7.16 -10.84 2.57
C PHE A 53 8.21 -11.34 3.59
N PRO A 54 9.09 -12.30 3.23
CA PRO A 54 10.10 -12.86 4.13
C PRO A 54 10.92 -11.80 4.86
N PHE A 55 11.24 -12.02 6.15
CA PHE A 55 12.27 -11.24 6.82
C PHE A 55 13.66 -11.81 6.50
N PRO A 56 14.70 -10.98 6.30
CA PRO A 56 16.05 -11.45 6.00
C PRO A 56 16.63 -12.43 7.03
N ASP A 57 16.23 -12.28 8.31
CA ASP A 57 16.77 -13.07 9.44
C ASP A 57 15.95 -14.33 9.76
N GLN A 58 14.89 -14.61 9.00
CA GLN A 58 14.08 -15.81 9.20
C GLN A 58 14.69 -17.00 8.44
N HIS A 59 15.08 -18.05 9.17
CA HIS A 59 15.43 -19.35 8.58
C HIS A 59 14.17 -20.03 8.03
N LEU A 60 13.69 -19.55 6.88
CA LEU A 60 12.53 -20.10 6.19
C LEU A 60 12.99 -20.79 4.91
N THR A 61 12.27 -21.84 4.55
CA THR A 61 12.47 -22.62 3.33
C THR A 61 11.46 -22.18 2.27
N ALA A 62 11.67 -22.56 1.00
CA ALA A 62 10.74 -22.22 -0.08
C ALA A 62 9.31 -22.77 0.18
N ASP A 63 9.20 -23.87 0.94
CA ASP A 63 7.92 -24.50 1.30
C ASP A 63 7.11 -23.68 2.31
N ASP A 64 7.73 -22.72 3.00
CA ASP A 64 7.07 -21.89 4.01
C ASP A 64 6.31 -20.70 3.40
N PHE A 65 6.44 -20.45 2.10
CA PHE A 65 5.88 -19.29 1.43
C PHE A 65 4.81 -19.62 0.39
N ARG A 66 3.89 -18.66 0.20
CA ARG A 66 2.85 -18.77 -0.83
C ARG A 66 3.40 -18.59 -2.25
N ASP A 67 4.53 -17.88 -2.40
CA ASP A 67 5.21 -17.69 -3.67
C ASP A 67 6.73 -17.97 -3.52
N PRO A 68 7.26 -19.03 -4.14
CA PRO A 68 8.68 -19.38 -4.13
C PRO A 68 9.60 -18.29 -4.69
N GLU A 69 9.12 -17.41 -5.58
CA GLU A 69 9.92 -16.32 -6.15
C GLU A 69 10.40 -15.33 -5.09
N THR A 70 9.66 -15.19 -3.98
CA THR A 70 9.99 -14.28 -2.88
C THR A 70 11.26 -14.68 -2.11
N TYR A 71 11.72 -15.93 -2.24
CA TYR A 71 12.97 -16.40 -1.63
C TYR A 71 14.22 -16.12 -2.50
N CYS A 72 14.03 -15.96 -3.81
CA CYS A 72 15.12 -15.83 -4.79
C CYS A 72 15.20 -14.43 -5.40
N THR A 73 14.87 -13.40 -4.61
CA THR A 73 14.94 -12.02 -5.11
C THR A 73 16.37 -11.56 -5.36
N VAL A 74 16.54 -10.71 -6.37
CA VAL A 74 17.85 -10.14 -6.72
C VAL A 74 17.87 -8.66 -6.31
N PRO A 75 18.79 -8.22 -5.43
CA PRO A 75 18.86 -6.84 -4.99
C PRO A 75 19.26 -5.91 -6.13
N PHE A 76 18.59 -4.75 -6.19
CA PHE A 76 18.95 -3.64 -7.05
C PHE A 76 19.67 -2.57 -6.25
N LYS A 77 20.92 -2.28 -6.62
CA LYS A 77 21.81 -1.41 -5.84
C LYS A 77 22.35 -0.23 -6.63
N LEU A 78 22.67 0.84 -5.89
CA LEU A 78 23.51 1.95 -6.32
C LEU A 78 24.68 2.07 -5.35
N GLY A 79 25.90 1.87 -5.81
CA GLY A 79 27.02 1.59 -4.91
C GLY A 79 26.72 0.39 -4.01
N ASP A 80 26.82 0.61 -2.69
CA ASP A 80 26.49 -0.39 -1.65
C ASP A 80 25.03 -0.31 -1.19
N GLN A 81 24.32 0.75 -1.55
CA GLN A 81 22.98 1.01 -1.07
C GLN A 81 21.93 0.18 -1.82
N LEU A 82 21.03 -0.44 -1.06
CA LEU A 82 19.84 -1.10 -1.59
C LEU A 82 18.80 -0.06 -2.04
N LEU A 83 18.43 -0.12 -3.31
CA LEU A 83 17.34 0.67 -3.87
C LEU A 83 16.02 -0.11 -3.85
N GLY A 84 16.11 -1.41 -4.14
CA GLY A 84 14.98 -2.28 -4.46
C GLY A 84 15.36 -3.74 -4.47
N VAL A 85 14.38 -4.62 -4.63
CA VAL A 85 14.57 -6.07 -4.85
C VAL A 85 13.65 -6.52 -5.99
N LEU A 86 14.18 -7.31 -6.93
CA LEU A 86 13.42 -7.79 -8.08
C LEU A 86 13.12 -9.28 -7.92
N LEU A 87 11.90 -9.68 -8.25
CA LEU A 87 11.54 -11.08 -8.42
C LEU A 87 12.25 -11.69 -9.64
N PRO A 88 12.59 -13.00 -9.63
CA PRO A 88 13.16 -13.70 -10.79
C PRO A 88 12.43 -13.45 -12.11
N SER A 89 11.09 -13.44 -12.09
CA SER A 89 10.26 -13.11 -13.26
C SER A 89 10.52 -11.69 -13.81
N THR A 90 10.75 -10.72 -12.93
CA THR A 90 11.09 -9.35 -13.32
C THR A 90 12.52 -9.27 -13.85
N VAL A 91 13.46 -10.00 -13.25
CA VAL A 91 14.86 -10.09 -13.73
C VAL A 91 14.93 -10.68 -15.13
N ALA A 92 14.11 -11.71 -15.44
CA ALA A 92 14.02 -12.27 -16.79
C ALA A 92 13.61 -11.22 -17.83
N LYS A 93 12.59 -10.41 -17.54
CA LYS A 93 12.19 -9.29 -18.42
C LYS A 93 13.23 -8.18 -18.53
N LEU A 94 13.98 -7.94 -17.45
CA LEU A 94 15.08 -6.98 -17.49
C LEU A 94 16.22 -7.47 -18.40
N LYS A 95 16.54 -8.76 -18.36
CA LYS A 95 17.52 -9.40 -19.27
C LYS A 95 17.08 -9.31 -20.73
N GLU A 96 15.80 -9.59 -21.01
CA GLU A 96 15.22 -9.43 -22.36
C GLU A 96 15.36 -7.99 -22.87
N TYR A 97 15.02 -6.99 -22.04
CA TYR A 97 15.17 -5.58 -22.40
C TYR A 97 16.64 -5.21 -22.66
N ASN A 98 17.54 -5.61 -21.76
CA ASN A 98 18.97 -5.34 -21.87
C ASN A 98 19.54 -5.87 -23.19
N ALA A 99 19.22 -7.12 -23.54
CA ALA A 99 19.74 -7.77 -24.75
C ALA A 99 19.32 -7.06 -26.06
N ARG A 100 18.29 -6.20 -26.03
CA ARG A 100 17.83 -5.41 -27.18
C ARG A 100 18.48 -4.03 -27.28
N GLN A 101 19.22 -3.61 -26.26
CA GLN A 101 19.87 -2.30 -26.26
C GLN A 101 21.23 -2.35 -26.96
N GLN A 102 21.61 -1.27 -27.63
CA GLN A 102 22.95 -1.14 -28.20
C GLN A 102 24.03 -1.05 -27.11
N LEU A 103 23.71 -0.35 -26.02
CA LEU A 103 24.50 -0.27 -24.80
C LEU A 103 23.60 -0.73 -23.65
N ASN A 104 24.03 -1.76 -22.91
CA ASN A 104 23.24 -2.32 -21.82
C ASN A 104 23.16 -1.33 -20.64
N PRO A 105 21.97 -0.81 -20.29
CA PRO A 105 21.86 0.17 -19.20
C PRO A 105 22.02 -0.43 -17.81
N PHE A 106 21.88 -1.76 -17.68
CA PHE A 106 22.00 -2.47 -16.41
C PHE A 106 23.12 -3.51 -16.45
N LEU A 107 23.87 -3.63 -15.36
CA LEU A 107 24.75 -4.76 -15.07
C LEU A 107 23.93 -5.78 -14.27
N ILE A 108 23.63 -6.93 -14.87
CA ILE A 108 22.75 -7.96 -14.28
C ILE A 108 23.62 -9.17 -13.91
N GLY A 109 23.98 -9.28 -12.62
CA GLY A 109 24.63 -10.47 -12.05
C GLY A 109 23.62 -11.48 -11.51
N GLU A 110 24.12 -12.58 -10.94
CA GLU A 110 23.28 -13.56 -10.24
C GLU A 110 22.76 -12.98 -8.91
N ASP A 111 23.65 -12.33 -8.15
CA ASP A 111 23.32 -11.86 -6.80
C ASP A 111 22.96 -10.37 -6.72
N VAL A 112 23.06 -9.61 -7.82
CA VAL A 112 22.87 -8.15 -7.79
C VAL A 112 22.68 -7.54 -9.17
N ILE A 113 21.82 -6.52 -9.22
CA ILE A 113 21.57 -5.67 -10.38
C ILE A 113 22.04 -4.25 -10.06
N ARG A 114 22.68 -3.60 -11.03
CA ARG A 114 23.09 -2.19 -10.94
C ARG A 114 22.86 -1.47 -12.27
N PHE A 115 22.82 -0.14 -12.24
CA PHE A 115 23.01 0.65 -13.45
C PHE A 115 24.45 0.50 -13.98
N ASP A 116 24.63 0.58 -15.30
CA ASP A 116 25.96 0.65 -15.90
C ASP A 116 26.48 2.10 -15.86
N GLU A 117 27.17 2.44 -14.77
CA GLU A 117 27.65 3.80 -14.50
C GLU A 117 28.72 4.30 -15.48
N ARG A 118 29.18 3.47 -16.44
CA ARG A 118 30.02 3.95 -17.55
C ARG A 118 29.28 4.99 -18.39
N HIS A 119 27.95 4.87 -18.51
CA HIS A 119 27.12 5.74 -19.36
C HIS A 119 25.75 6.10 -18.76
N VAL A 120 25.29 5.42 -17.71
CA VAL A 120 24.07 5.79 -16.97
C VAL A 120 24.48 6.46 -15.66
N LYS A 121 24.73 7.76 -15.70
CA LYS A 121 25.27 8.55 -14.57
C LYS A 121 24.24 9.55 -14.09
N GLY A 122 24.16 9.82 -12.79
CA GLY A 122 23.27 10.87 -12.29
C GLY A 122 21.78 10.49 -12.30
N VAL A 123 20.95 11.41 -11.82
CA VAL A 123 19.53 11.16 -11.55
C VAL A 123 18.74 11.15 -12.85
N GLU A 124 19.07 12.07 -13.76
CA GLU A 124 18.39 12.32 -15.02
C GLU A 124 18.53 11.12 -15.97
N GLU A 125 19.74 10.60 -16.15
CA GLU A 125 20.01 9.46 -17.04
C GLU A 125 19.39 8.17 -16.49
N ARG A 126 19.50 7.93 -15.17
CA ARG A 126 18.86 6.77 -14.52
C ARG A 126 17.34 6.84 -14.68
N THR A 127 16.75 8.02 -14.45
CA THR A 127 15.31 8.26 -14.66
C THR A 127 14.91 8.02 -16.11
N ALA A 128 15.68 8.53 -17.07
CA ALA A 128 15.37 8.36 -18.49
C ALA A 128 15.49 6.90 -18.96
N VAL A 129 16.48 6.16 -18.47
CA VAL A 129 16.63 4.72 -18.71
C VAL A 129 15.44 3.94 -18.17
N VAL A 130 15.06 4.19 -16.91
CA VAL A 130 13.93 3.50 -16.28
C VAL A 130 12.63 3.86 -16.99
N ARG A 131 12.41 5.13 -17.36
CA ARG A 131 11.23 5.54 -18.13
C ARG A 131 11.11 4.75 -19.44
N ARG A 132 12.18 4.70 -20.25
CA ARG A 132 12.17 3.97 -21.53
C ARG A 132 11.91 2.47 -21.35
N LEU A 133 12.52 1.88 -20.33
CA LEU A 133 12.25 0.48 -19.95
C LEU A 133 10.76 0.25 -19.66
N LEU A 134 10.18 1.12 -18.83
CA LEU A 134 8.78 1.02 -18.42
C LEU A 134 7.80 1.26 -19.57
N GLU A 135 8.11 2.18 -20.49
CA GLU A 135 7.35 2.40 -21.72
C GLU A 135 7.31 1.12 -22.58
N VAL A 136 8.46 0.49 -22.80
CA VAL A 136 8.53 -0.79 -23.53
C VAL A 136 7.71 -1.88 -22.82
N TRP A 137 7.89 -2.05 -21.52
CA TRP A 137 7.13 -3.05 -20.77
C TRP A 137 5.62 -2.77 -20.74
N ARG A 138 5.21 -1.51 -20.76
CA ARG A 138 3.80 -1.11 -20.84
C ARG A 138 3.22 -1.44 -22.21
N GLU A 139 3.92 -1.08 -23.29
CA GLU A 139 3.51 -1.39 -24.67
C GLU A 139 3.37 -2.90 -24.90
N GLU A 140 4.32 -3.68 -24.37
CA GLU A 140 4.31 -5.14 -24.44
C GLU A 140 3.33 -5.80 -23.47
N ARG A 141 2.71 -5.02 -22.57
CA ARG A 141 1.88 -5.51 -21.46
C ARG A 141 2.58 -6.59 -20.65
N ALA A 142 3.90 -6.42 -20.45
CA ALA A 142 4.75 -7.40 -19.78
C ALA A 142 4.32 -7.62 -18.32
N PHE A 143 3.75 -6.60 -17.68
CA PHE A 143 3.28 -6.65 -16.30
C PHE A 143 1.90 -6.01 -16.16
N LYS A 144 1.01 -6.64 -15.39
CA LYS A 144 -0.37 -6.17 -15.18
C LYS A 144 -0.42 -4.83 -14.44
N CYS A 145 0.49 -4.60 -13.49
CA CYS A 145 0.53 -3.36 -12.71
C CYS A 145 0.71 -2.11 -13.60
N LEU A 146 1.41 -2.21 -14.74
CA LEU A 146 1.63 -1.10 -15.67
C LEU A 146 0.36 -0.64 -16.40
N ALA A 147 -0.75 -1.38 -16.30
CA ALA A 147 -2.06 -0.90 -16.74
C ALA A 147 -2.58 0.26 -15.87
N GLY A 148 -2.07 0.42 -14.65
CA GLY A 148 -2.42 1.51 -13.72
C GLY A 148 -1.53 2.75 -13.85
N TRP A 149 -0.91 2.96 -15.01
CA TRP A 149 -0.08 4.13 -15.31
C TRP A 149 -0.89 5.42 -15.22
N ARG A 150 -0.38 6.42 -14.50
CA ARG A 150 -1.10 7.68 -14.24
C ARG A 150 -0.24 8.94 -14.27
N ASP A 151 0.96 8.85 -14.84
CA ASP A 151 1.92 9.96 -14.96
C ASP A 151 2.29 10.57 -13.59
N GLU A 152 2.36 9.71 -12.58
CA GLU A 152 2.72 10.07 -11.21
C GLU A 152 4.07 9.42 -10.87
N LEU A 153 5.09 10.25 -10.65
CA LEU A 153 6.44 9.77 -10.39
C LEU A 153 6.68 9.60 -8.91
N TYR A 154 7.24 8.45 -8.52
CA TYR A 154 7.71 8.18 -7.17
C TYR A 154 9.23 8.34 -7.08
N PRO A 155 9.76 8.90 -5.98
CA PRO A 155 11.19 8.97 -5.74
C PRO A 155 11.74 7.62 -5.27
N VAL A 156 12.88 7.23 -5.82
CA VAL A 156 13.72 6.18 -5.25
C VAL A 156 14.91 6.85 -4.60
N TYR A 157 15.01 6.74 -3.28
CA TYR A 157 16.10 7.33 -2.53
C TYR A 157 17.33 6.44 -2.56
N GLY A 158 18.46 7.05 -2.91
CA GLY A 158 19.78 6.47 -2.79
C GLY A 158 20.87 7.40 -3.28
N ASP A 159 22.01 7.34 -2.62
CA ASP A 159 23.15 8.19 -2.94
C ASP A 159 24.30 7.38 -3.53
N PRO A 160 24.83 7.77 -4.69
CA PRO A 160 26.14 7.27 -5.13
C PRO A 160 27.31 7.62 -4.16
N ASN A 161 27.16 8.63 -3.27
CA ASN A 161 28.20 9.10 -2.34
C ASN A 161 27.92 8.82 -0.84
N ASN A 162 26.98 7.91 -0.52
CA ASN A 162 26.62 7.53 0.85
C ASN A 162 26.05 8.65 1.76
N GLN A 163 25.47 9.71 1.21
CA GLN A 163 24.61 10.67 1.91
C GLN A 163 23.17 10.15 1.91
N PRO A 164 22.65 9.69 3.06
CA PRO A 164 21.27 9.22 3.13
C PRO A 164 20.33 10.36 2.70
N SER A 165 19.26 10.04 1.96
CA SER A 165 18.16 10.92 1.50
C SER A 165 18.27 11.64 0.15
N THR A 166 19.30 11.42 -0.67
CA THR A 166 19.29 11.91 -2.07
C THR A 166 18.41 11.04 -2.95
N VAL A 167 17.76 11.62 -3.96
CA VAL A 167 17.03 10.84 -4.97
C VAL A 167 18.01 10.20 -5.94
N ALA A 168 17.95 8.87 -6.08
CA ALA A 168 18.72 8.11 -7.04
C ALA A 168 18.14 8.27 -8.45
N PHE A 169 16.83 8.09 -8.58
CA PHE A 169 16.04 8.29 -9.79
C PHE A 169 14.56 8.35 -9.41
N VAL A 170 13.70 8.70 -10.36
CA VAL A 170 12.25 8.61 -10.21
C VAL A 170 11.68 7.62 -11.23
N LEU A 171 10.57 6.99 -10.89
CA LEU A 171 9.86 6.07 -11.78
C LEU A 171 8.35 6.25 -11.69
N GLU A 172 7.63 5.78 -12.71
CA GLU A 172 6.17 5.70 -12.67
C GLU A 172 5.72 4.86 -11.47
N ARG A 173 4.79 5.41 -10.67
CA ARG A 173 4.23 4.78 -9.46
C ARG A 173 3.76 3.35 -9.70
N ALA A 174 3.10 3.09 -10.83
CA ALA A 174 2.59 1.76 -11.18
C ALA A 174 3.68 0.68 -11.26
N ALA A 175 4.93 1.07 -11.48
CA ALA A 175 6.07 0.16 -11.61
C ALA A 175 6.87 -0.02 -10.32
N ALA A 176 6.65 0.79 -9.27
CA ALA A 176 7.38 0.67 -8.00
C ALA A 176 7.41 -0.77 -7.45
N PRO A 177 6.31 -1.54 -7.51
CA PRO A 177 6.31 -2.91 -7.03
C PRO A 177 7.17 -3.90 -7.84
N LEU A 178 7.45 -3.61 -9.11
CA LEU A 178 8.31 -4.45 -9.96
C LEU A 178 9.77 -4.37 -9.51
N PHE A 179 10.19 -3.19 -9.06
CA PHE A 179 11.56 -2.97 -8.58
C PHE A 179 11.68 -3.21 -7.07
N GLY A 180 10.58 -3.51 -6.37
CA GLY A 180 10.56 -3.66 -4.91
C GLY A 180 11.17 -2.46 -4.20
N VAL A 181 10.98 -1.25 -4.73
CA VAL A 181 11.47 -0.01 -4.11
C VAL A 181 10.48 0.44 -3.04
N VAL A 182 10.97 1.13 -2.00
CA VAL A 182 10.08 1.64 -0.95
C VAL A 182 9.13 2.68 -1.54
N GLN A 183 7.85 2.50 -1.22
CA GLN A 183 6.79 3.44 -1.51
C GLN A 183 6.44 4.20 -0.23
N PHE A 184 6.15 5.48 -0.37
CA PHE A 184 5.77 6.35 0.74
C PHE A 184 4.32 6.80 0.54
N GLY A 185 3.55 6.80 1.62
CA GLY A 185 2.16 7.22 1.62
C GLY A 185 1.81 8.03 2.85
N SER A 186 0.76 8.84 2.76
CA SER A 186 0.18 9.54 3.90
C SER A 186 -1.23 9.04 4.15
N GLN A 187 -1.56 8.79 5.41
CA GLN A 187 -2.83 8.21 5.83
C GLN A 187 -3.42 9.06 6.96
N LEU A 188 -4.69 9.42 6.83
CA LEU A 188 -5.39 10.22 7.82
C LEU A 188 -6.51 9.41 8.48
N ASN A 189 -6.34 9.18 9.78
CA ASN A 189 -7.43 8.71 10.64
C ASN A 189 -8.33 9.90 11.01
N GLY A 190 -9.47 10.01 10.33
CA GLY A 190 -10.52 10.93 10.72
C GLY A 190 -11.45 10.32 11.74
N TYR A 191 -11.62 10.96 12.89
CA TYR A 191 -12.52 10.45 13.92
C TYR A 191 -13.32 11.58 14.58
N VAL A 192 -14.45 11.21 15.19
CA VAL A 192 -15.28 12.11 16.00
C VAL A 192 -15.49 11.48 17.37
N ARG A 193 -15.77 12.30 18.37
CA ARG A 193 -16.22 11.82 19.68
C ARG A 193 -17.71 12.09 19.84
N ASP A 194 -18.43 11.10 20.34
CA ASP A 194 -19.80 11.30 20.77
C ASP A 194 -19.83 12.35 21.89
N PRO A 195 -20.58 13.45 21.75
CA PRO A 195 -20.56 14.54 22.72
C PRO A 195 -21.19 14.15 24.08
N VAL A 196 -21.92 13.04 24.14
CA VAL A 196 -22.57 12.54 25.36
C VAL A 196 -21.75 11.43 26.00
N THR A 197 -21.38 10.41 25.22
CA THR A 197 -20.69 9.23 25.75
C THR A 197 -19.17 9.35 25.74
N GLY A 198 -18.62 10.26 24.93
CA GLY A 198 -17.18 10.38 24.68
C GLY A 198 -16.59 9.28 23.79
N GLU A 199 -17.43 8.35 23.33
CA GLU A 199 -17.01 7.22 22.50
C GLU A 199 -16.48 7.69 21.15
N ILE A 200 -15.41 7.02 20.69
CA ILE A 200 -14.79 7.32 19.39
C ILE A 200 -15.59 6.65 18.27
N LYS A 201 -15.87 7.41 17.22
CA LYS A 201 -16.32 6.90 15.93
C LYS A 201 -15.33 7.31 14.86
N MET A 202 -15.04 6.44 13.90
CA MET A 202 -14.08 6.70 12.83
C MET A 202 -14.80 6.83 11.49
N TRP A 203 -14.33 7.78 10.68
CA TRP A 203 -14.70 7.88 9.29
C TRP A 203 -13.87 6.91 8.46
N ILE A 204 -14.57 6.07 7.68
CA ILE A 204 -13.98 5.02 6.84
C ILE A 204 -14.43 5.27 5.40
N GLY A 205 -13.47 5.41 4.48
CA GLY A 205 -13.74 5.47 3.04
C GLY A 205 -13.95 4.09 2.45
N ARG A 206 -14.87 3.96 1.47
CA ARG A 206 -14.91 2.83 0.54
C ARG A 206 -14.28 3.26 -0.77
N ARG A 207 -13.21 2.58 -1.18
CA ARG A 207 -12.50 2.85 -2.43
C ARG A 207 -13.42 2.63 -3.62
N ALA A 208 -13.40 3.53 -4.59
CA ALA A 208 -14.19 3.38 -5.81
C ALA A 208 -13.82 2.08 -6.56
N MET A 209 -14.80 1.46 -7.21
CA MET A 209 -14.60 0.25 -8.01
C MET A 209 -13.70 0.45 -9.23
N THR A 210 -13.47 1.71 -9.62
CA THR A 210 -12.58 2.13 -10.70
C THR A 210 -11.09 2.18 -10.28
N LYS A 211 -10.76 2.13 -8.99
CA LYS A 211 -9.37 2.12 -8.52
C LYS A 211 -8.63 0.89 -9.07
N HIS A 212 -7.45 1.13 -9.64
CA HIS A 212 -6.59 0.05 -10.17
C HIS A 212 -6.13 -0.95 -9.11
N VAL A 213 -5.94 -0.46 -7.89
CA VAL A 213 -5.38 -1.22 -6.78
C VAL A 213 -6.44 -1.29 -5.67
N PHE A 214 -6.85 -2.52 -5.34
CA PHE A 214 -7.86 -2.84 -4.32
C PHE A 214 -9.20 -2.10 -4.46
N PRO A 215 -9.91 -2.23 -5.60
CA PRO A 215 -11.24 -1.62 -5.78
C PRO A 215 -12.25 -2.14 -4.76
N GLY A 216 -13.12 -1.26 -4.24
CA GLY A 216 -14.21 -1.60 -3.31
C GLY A 216 -13.79 -1.91 -1.87
N ARG A 217 -12.48 -1.98 -1.58
CA ARG A 217 -11.96 -2.19 -0.22
C ARG A 217 -12.20 -0.98 0.66
N LEU A 218 -12.23 -1.21 1.97
CA LEU A 218 -12.27 -0.14 2.97
C LEU A 218 -10.90 0.49 3.16
N ASP A 219 -10.88 1.78 3.48
CA ASP A 219 -9.70 2.62 3.62
C ASP A 219 -9.83 3.54 4.86
N THR A 220 -8.80 4.33 5.16
CA THR A 220 -8.91 5.42 6.14
C THR A 220 -9.84 6.52 5.61
N LEU A 221 -9.93 7.66 6.31
CA LEU A 221 -10.71 8.79 5.82
C LEU A 221 -10.10 9.33 4.51
N VAL A 222 -8.78 9.46 4.45
CA VAL A 222 -8.03 9.99 3.30
C VAL A 222 -6.69 9.27 3.24
N GLY A 223 -6.28 8.82 2.05
CA GLY A 223 -5.06 8.03 1.89
C GLY A 223 -4.39 8.18 0.52
N GLY A 224 -3.22 8.81 0.50
CA GLY A 224 -2.51 9.13 -0.74
C GLY A 224 -1.10 8.55 -0.81
N GLY A 225 -0.65 8.31 -2.04
CA GLY A 225 0.76 8.13 -2.34
C GLY A 225 1.52 9.45 -2.22
N ILE A 226 2.79 9.43 -1.82
CA ILE A 226 3.62 10.64 -1.79
C ILE A 226 4.41 10.70 -3.11
N PRO A 227 4.02 11.56 -4.07
CA PRO A 227 4.76 11.71 -5.31
C PRO A 227 6.08 12.44 -5.11
N TYR A 228 6.94 12.35 -6.12
CA TYR A 228 8.19 13.08 -6.16
C TYR A 228 7.95 14.59 -6.04
N GLY A 229 8.69 15.22 -5.14
CA GLY A 229 8.59 16.67 -4.90
C GLY A 229 7.51 17.09 -3.90
N GLN A 230 6.79 16.15 -3.28
CA GLN A 230 5.86 16.45 -2.19
C GLN A 230 6.35 15.89 -0.86
N THR A 231 6.02 16.58 0.23
CA THR A 231 6.17 16.08 1.60
C THR A 231 4.94 15.23 2.01
N PRO A 232 5.05 14.43 3.09
CA PRO A 232 3.89 13.71 3.63
C PRO A 232 2.76 14.64 4.04
N TYR A 233 3.07 15.80 4.63
CA TYR A 233 2.07 16.75 5.07
C TYR A 233 1.33 17.40 3.89
N GLU A 234 2.05 17.87 2.87
CA GLU A 234 1.44 18.43 1.65
C GLU A 234 0.54 17.42 0.96
N THR A 235 1.01 16.16 0.88
CA THR A 235 0.20 15.04 0.36
C THR A 235 -1.09 14.89 1.17
N MET A 236 -1.00 14.79 2.50
CA MET A 236 -2.18 14.63 3.37
C MET A 236 -3.18 15.77 3.20
N VAL A 237 -2.72 17.03 3.13
CA VAL A 237 -3.58 18.21 2.95
C VAL A 237 -4.26 18.21 1.58
N ARG A 238 -3.52 17.90 0.50
CA ARG A 238 -4.07 17.82 -0.85
C ARG A 238 -5.15 16.74 -0.95
N GLU A 239 -4.84 15.54 -0.48
CA GLU A 239 -5.74 14.37 -0.52
C GLU A 239 -6.99 14.61 0.34
N CYS A 240 -6.89 15.40 1.42
CA CYS A 240 -8.06 15.82 2.21
C CYS A 240 -9.10 16.57 1.37
N ALA A 241 -8.63 17.46 0.51
CA ALA A 241 -9.50 18.23 -0.37
C ALA A 241 -10.05 17.36 -1.51
N GLU A 242 -9.18 16.54 -2.13
CA GLU A 242 -9.50 15.74 -3.32
C GLU A 242 -10.39 14.52 -3.01
N GLU A 243 -10.17 13.79 -1.91
CA GLU A 243 -10.94 12.57 -1.63
C GLU A 243 -12.15 12.81 -0.73
N ALA A 244 -12.10 13.80 0.17
CA ALA A 244 -13.05 13.92 1.29
C ALA A 244 -13.73 15.29 1.45
N ASN A 245 -13.41 16.25 0.57
CA ASN A 245 -13.88 17.64 0.67
C ASN A 245 -13.54 18.31 2.03
N ILE A 246 -12.39 17.96 2.60
CA ILE A 246 -11.89 18.54 3.85
C ILE A 246 -10.99 19.72 3.50
N PRO A 247 -11.37 20.95 3.83
CA PRO A 247 -10.57 22.11 3.48
C PRO A 247 -9.26 22.14 4.27
N GLU A 248 -8.23 22.75 3.69
CA GLU A 248 -6.92 22.96 4.32
C GLU A 248 -7.04 23.60 5.71
N SER A 249 -7.98 24.53 5.88
CA SER A 249 -8.25 25.19 7.16
C SER A 249 -8.60 24.21 8.29
N LEU A 250 -9.13 23.03 7.96
CA LEU A 250 -9.39 21.94 8.88
C LEU A 250 -8.25 20.92 8.88
N ALA A 251 -7.78 20.48 7.70
CA ALA A 251 -6.72 19.49 7.54
C ALA A 251 -5.42 19.88 8.28
N LYS A 252 -5.13 21.18 8.39
CA LYS A 252 -3.94 21.68 9.11
C LYS A 252 -3.90 21.34 10.61
N HIS A 253 -5.04 20.95 11.20
CA HIS A 253 -5.12 20.52 12.60
C HIS A 253 -4.80 19.03 12.79
N ALA A 254 -4.59 18.29 11.69
CA ALA A 254 -4.18 16.90 11.76
C ALA A 254 -2.81 16.78 12.45
N LYS A 255 -2.69 15.82 13.35
CA LYS A 255 -1.48 15.58 14.15
C LYS A 255 -0.73 14.39 13.58
N ALA A 256 0.56 14.54 13.31
CA ALA A 256 1.42 13.40 13.01
C ALA A 256 1.53 12.50 14.26
N VAL A 257 1.25 11.21 14.10
CA VAL A 257 1.18 10.24 15.22
C VAL A 257 2.12 9.04 15.04
N GLY A 258 2.90 9.02 13.95
CA GLY A 258 3.96 8.05 13.73
C GLY A 258 4.03 7.57 12.30
N VAL A 259 4.67 6.42 12.11
CA VAL A 259 4.76 5.71 10.84
C VAL A 259 4.47 4.23 11.04
N ILE A 260 3.97 3.60 9.99
CA ILE A 260 3.84 2.14 9.86
C ILE A 260 4.72 1.70 8.71
N THR A 261 5.49 0.64 8.93
CA THR A 261 6.38 0.06 7.92
C THR A 261 6.15 -1.44 7.82
N PHE A 262 5.98 -1.91 6.58
CA PHE A 262 5.72 -3.31 6.27
C PHE A 262 6.18 -3.64 4.85
N VAL A 263 6.20 -4.92 4.51
CA VAL A 263 6.41 -5.35 3.13
C VAL A 263 5.29 -6.32 2.74
N TYR A 264 4.46 -5.88 1.80
CA TYR A 264 3.40 -6.67 1.22
C TYR A 264 3.83 -7.24 -0.13
N HIS A 265 3.42 -8.47 -0.44
CA HIS A 265 3.68 -9.12 -1.71
C HIS A 265 2.42 -9.74 -2.27
N THR A 266 2.25 -9.60 -3.59
CA THR A 266 1.26 -10.33 -4.36
C THR A 266 1.75 -10.57 -5.78
N ASP A 267 1.53 -11.79 -6.28
CA ASP A 267 1.93 -12.25 -7.60
C ASP A 267 1.39 -11.36 -8.74
N MET A 268 0.27 -10.66 -8.49
CA MET A 268 -0.34 -9.79 -9.49
C MET A 268 0.36 -8.45 -9.66
N LEU A 269 0.97 -7.93 -8.59
CA LEU A 269 1.46 -6.57 -8.56
C LEU A 269 2.97 -6.48 -8.28
N GLY A 270 3.54 -7.37 -7.46
CA GLY A 270 4.96 -7.38 -7.08
C GLY A 270 5.17 -7.17 -5.59
N ILE A 271 6.31 -6.58 -5.23
CA ILE A 271 6.76 -6.39 -3.85
C ILE A 271 6.53 -4.92 -3.44
N PHE A 272 5.85 -4.70 -2.33
CA PHE A 272 5.47 -3.40 -1.79
C PHE A 272 6.13 -3.18 -0.42
N PRO A 273 7.41 -2.80 -0.36
CA PRO A 273 7.91 -2.18 0.85
C PRO A 273 7.24 -0.81 0.99
N GLU A 274 6.54 -0.58 2.10
CA GLU A 274 5.79 0.66 2.32
C GLU A 274 6.17 1.32 3.64
N THR A 275 6.22 2.65 3.60
CA THR A 275 6.23 3.51 4.79
C THR A 275 5.03 4.45 4.71
N LEU A 276 4.08 4.26 5.62
CA LEU A 276 2.88 5.09 5.72
C LEU A 276 3.05 6.08 6.88
N TYR A 277 3.03 7.37 6.56
CA TYR A 277 3.00 8.47 7.53
C TYR A 277 1.57 8.65 8.04
N ILE A 278 1.39 8.54 9.36
CA ILE A 278 0.07 8.49 9.97
C ILE A 278 -0.25 9.82 10.62
N TYR A 279 -1.44 10.32 10.29
CA TYR A 279 -2.03 11.51 10.88
C TYR A 279 -3.37 11.16 11.53
N ASP A 280 -3.68 11.84 12.63
CA ASP A 280 -4.98 11.79 13.28
C ASP A 280 -5.64 13.18 13.23
N LEU A 281 -6.91 13.24 12.85
CA LEU A 281 -7.71 14.46 12.87
C LEU A 281 -9.05 14.19 13.57
N GLU A 282 -9.23 14.84 14.72
CA GLU A 282 -10.52 14.89 15.40
C GLU A 282 -11.41 15.92 14.71
N LEU A 283 -12.46 15.44 14.05
CA LEU A 283 -13.44 16.25 13.35
C LEU A 283 -14.56 16.68 14.31
N SER A 284 -15.14 17.84 14.04
CA SER A 284 -16.44 18.19 14.63
C SER A 284 -17.51 17.23 14.13
N ALA A 285 -18.49 16.91 14.97
CA ALA A 285 -19.64 16.09 14.58
C ALA A 285 -20.46 16.68 13.41
N ASN A 286 -20.30 17.97 13.09
CA ASN A 286 -20.96 18.64 11.98
C ASN A 286 -20.18 18.56 10.65
N VAL A 287 -18.95 18.04 10.67
CA VAL A 287 -18.15 17.85 9.45
C VAL A 287 -18.45 16.47 8.89
N ILE A 288 -19.03 16.44 7.70
CA ILE A 288 -19.39 15.22 6.97
C ILE A 288 -18.53 15.16 5.71
N PRO A 289 -17.57 14.21 5.63
CA PRO A 289 -16.79 13.97 4.43
C PRO A 289 -17.66 13.66 3.21
N VAL A 290 -17.27 14.15 2.04
CA VAL A 290 -17.98 13.93 0.78
C VAL A 290 -16.98 13.56 -0.32
N PRO A 291 -17.20 12.46 -1.07
CA PRO A 291 -16.34 12.13 -2.21
C PRO A 291 -16.35 13.22 -3.28
N VAL A 292 -15.19 13.57 -3.85
CA VAL A 292 -15.08 14.67 -4.83
C VAL A 292 -14.56 14.22 -6.19
N ASP A 293 -13.41 13.56 -6.22
CA ASP A 293 -12.68 13.24 -7.46
C ASP A 293 -13.03 11.87 -8.08
N GLY A 294 -13.90 11.09 -7.44
CA GLY A 294 -14.31 9.75 -7.87
C GLY A 294 -13.38 8.62 -7.40
N GLU A 295 -12.41 8.91 -6.55
CA GLU A 295 -11.51 7.92 -5.95
C GLU A 295 -12.14 7.17 -4.77
N VAL A 296 -13.10 7.80 -4.09
CA VAL A 296 -13.93 7.25 -3.01
C VAL A 296 -15.37 7.10 -3.47
N GLU A 297 -16.01 5.97 -3.15
CA GLU A 297 -17.42 5.71 -3.47
C GLU A 297 -18.36 6.30 -2.42
N CYS A 298 -18.11 6.00 -1.14
CA CYS A 298 -18.85 6.59 -0.02
C CYS A 298 -18.03 6.53 1.28
N PHE A 299 -18.45 7.31 2.27
CA PHE A 299 -17.90 7.32 3.62
C PHE A 299 -18.89 6.72 4.61
N TYR A 300 -18.35 6.00 5.60
CA TYR A 300 -19.09 5.53 6.77
C TYR A 300 -18.55 6.18 8.04
N CYS A 301 -19.41 6.48 9.01
CA CYS A 301 -19.00 6.88 10.35
C CYS A 301 -19.40 5.79 11.33
N TRP A 302 -18.43 4.98 11.77
CA TRP A 302 -18.67 3.77 12.56
C TRP A 302 -18.09 3.85 13.95
N GLY A 303 -18.81 3.27 14.92
CA GLY A 303 -18.25 2.95 16.23
C GLY A 303 -17.15 1.89 16.10
N MET A 304 -16.25 1.86 17.09
CA MET A 304 -15.04 1.04 17.03
C MET A 304 -15.32 -0.47 16.93
N ASP A 305 -16.42 -0.96 17.50
CA ASP A 305 -16.78 -2.38 17.38
C ASP A 305 -17.13 -2.78 15.94
N GLU A 306 -17.81 -1.91 15.19
CA GLU A 306 -18.11 -2.18 13.78
C GLU A 306 -16.84 -2.09 12.92
N VAL A 307 -15.95 -1.12 13.21
CA VAL A 307 -14.63 -1.05 12.56
C VAL A 307 -13.83 -2.33 12.80
N LYS A 308 -13.74 -2.81 14.04
CA LYS A 308 -13.08 -4.08 14.38
C LYS A 308 -13.69 -5.26 13.62
N LYS A 309 -15.01 -5.35 13.56
CA LYS A 309 -15.70 -6.41 12.79
C LYS A 309 -15.31 -6.39 11.31
N HIS A 310 -15.24 -5.22 10.66
CA HIS A 310 -14.81 -5.12 9.27
C HIS A 310 -13.32 -5.42 9.06
N ILE A 311 -12.47 -5.11 10.05
CA ILE A 311 -11.07 -5.57 10.07
C ILE A 311 -11.03 -7.10 10.08
N LEU A 312 -11.70 -7.74 11.03
CA LEU A 312 -11.71 -9.21 11.18
C LEU A 312 -12.33 -9.92 9.97
N ALA A 313 -13.25 -9.27 9.25
CA ALA A 313 -13.77 -9.73 7.97
C ALA A 313 -12.77 -9.60 6.80
N GLY A 314 -11.64 -8.92 7.00
CA GLY A 314 -10.59 -8.71 6.00
C GLY A 314 -11.04 -7.81 4.85
N GLU A 315 -11.89 -6.81 5.12
CA GLU A 315 -12.48 -5.93 4.11
C GLU A 315 -11.61 -4.71 3.76
N PHE A 316 -10.64 -4.37 4.61
CA PHE A 316 -9.71 -3.28 4.40
C PHE A 316 -8.61 -3.63 3.38
N TYR A 317 -8.06 -2.60 2.74
CA TYR A 317 -6.76 -2.69 2.06
C TYR A 317 -5.70 -3.15 3.09
N PRO A 318 -4.84 -4.18 2.83
CA PRO A 318 -3.98 -4.75 3.86
C PRO A 318 -3.10 -3.76 4.64
N GLY A 319 -2.50 -2.77 3.99
CA GLY A 319 -1.73 -1.73 4.68
C GLY A 319 -2.57 -0.90 5.66
N ILE A 320 -3.83 -0.66 5.33
CA ILE A 320 -4.77 0.13 6.14
C ILE A 320 -5.22 -0.62 7.38
N THR A 321 -5.33 -1.96 7.29
CA THR A 321 -5.55 -2.78 8.48
C THR A 321 -4.49 -2.49 9.55
N LEU A 322 -3.22 -2.34 9.14
CA LEU A 322 -2.13 -2.01 10.06
C LEU A 322 -2.26 -0.59 10.64
N VAL A 323 -2.66 0.39 9.81
CA VAL A 323 -2.90 1.78 10.24
C VAL A 323 -4.00 1.84 11.31
N ILE A 324 -5.10 1.11 11.12
CA ILE A 324 -6.20 1.12 12.07
C ILE A 324 -5.84 0.32 13.33
N ILE A 325 -5.09 -0.77 13.24
CA ILE A 325 -4.56 -1.47 14.43
C ILE A 325 -3.69 -0.51 15.27
N ASP A 326 -2.79 0.25 14.66
CA ASP A 326 -1.99 1.26 15.35
C ASP A 326 -2.87 2.34 16.02
N PHE A 327 -3.93 2.80 15.35
CA PHE A 327 -4.92 3.70 15.95
C PHE A 327 -5.59 3.08 17.18
N LEU A 328 -6.07 1.83 17.08
CA LEU A 328 -6.73 1.14 18.18
C LEU A 328 -5.80 1.00 19.40
N ILE A 329 -4.50 0.72 19.17
CA ILE A 329 -3.49 0.64 20.24
C ILE A 329 -3.27 2.02 20.87
N ARG A 330 -2.99 3.06 20.07
CA ARG A 330 -2.70 4.41 20.57
C ARG A 330 -3.86 5.04 21.35
N HIS A 331 -5.10 4.68 21.02
CA HIS A 331 -6.31 5.18 21.70
C HIS A 331 -6.83 4.24 22.80
N GLY A 332 -6.10 3.17 23.16
CA GLY A 332 -6.47 2.27 24.26
C GLY A 332 -7.67 1.37 23.98
N LEU A 333 -7.99 1.15 22.70
CA LEU A 333 -9.11 0.32 22.24
C LEU A 333 -8.70 -1.14 21.98
N LEU A 334 -7.41 -1.37 21.74
CA LEU A 334 -6.74 -2.66 21.87
C LEU A 334 -5.70 -2.54 22.98
N THR A 335 -5.72 -3.47 23.93
CA THR A 335 -4.85 -3.47 25.11
C THR A 335 -4.45 -4.90 25.47
N ALA A 336 -3.50 -5.06 26.39
CA ALA A 336 -3.07 -6.38 26.86
C ALA A 336 -4.20 -7.19 27.53
N GLU A 337 -5.24 -6.51 28.04
CA GLU A 337 -6.39 -7.13 28.70
C GLU A 337 -7.42 -7.70 27.72
N ASN A 338 -7.41 -7.26 26.45
CA ASN A 338 -8.43 -7.64 25.47
C ASN A 338 -7.88 -8.22 24.15
N GLU A 339 -6.56 -8.24 23.97
CA GLU A 339 -5.90 -8.77 22.77
C GLU A 339 -4.72 -9.68 23.17
N PRO A 340 -4.84 -11.01 22.99
CA PRO A 340 -3.78 -11.95 23.39
C PRO A 340 -2.45 -11.71 22.67
N ASP A 341 -2.47 -11.22 21.43
CA ASP A 341 -1.28 -10.97 20.61
C ASP A 341 -0.79 -9.51 20.71
N TYR A 342 -1.25 -8.75 21.71
CA TYR A 342 -1.01 -7.30 21.84
C TYR A 342 0.46 -6.91 21.74
N VAL A 343 1.36 -7.65 22.40
CA VAL A 343 2.81 -7.39 22.37
C VAL A 343 3.39 -7.63 20.96
N ALA A 344 2.93 -8.68 20.27
CA ALA A 344 3.35 -8.97 18.91
C ALA A 344 2.88 -7.87 17.96
N LEU A 345 1.64 -7.40 18.08
CA LEU A 345 1.12 -6.28 17.28
C LEU A 345 1.93 -5.00 17.54
N CYS A 346 2.12 -4.61 18.80
CA CYS A 346 2.87 -3.40 19.17
C CYS A 346 4.30 -3.40 18.61
N SER A 347 4.99 -4.53 18.69
CA SER A 347 6.40 -4.64 18.31
C SER A 347 6.62 -4.76 16.79
N ARG A 348 5.64 -5.24 16.02
CA ARG A 348 5.84 -5.60 14.60
C ARG A 348 5.33 -4.55 13.61
N LEU A 349 4.52 -3.58 14.04
CA LEU A 349 3.98 -2.49 13.19
C LEU A 349 5.05 -1.58 12.54
N ARG A 350 6.30 -1.69 12.97
CA ARG A 350 7.43 -0.90 12.49
C ARG A 350 8.54 -1.81 11.98
N ARG A 351 8.24 -2.64 10.97
CA ARG A 351 9.23 -3.51 10.32
C ARG A 351 10.43 -2.68 9.87
N LYS A 352 11.63 -3.10 10.24
CA LYS A 352 12.87 -2.48 9.73
C LYS A 352 12.94 -2.69 8.22
N LEU A 353 13.15 -1.59 7.50
CA LEU A 353 13.35 -1.55 6.06
C LEU A 353 14.81 -1.16 5.80
N ASP A 354 15.57 -1.96 5.05
CA ASP A 354 17.01 -1.73 4.79
C ASP A 354 17.29 -0.71 3.66
N TYR A 355 16.36 0.22 3.46
CA TYR A 355 16.38 1.23 2.41
C TYR A 355 16.69 2.59 3.02
N ALA A 356 17.23 3.54 2.23
CA ALA A 356 17.40 4.89 2.75
C ALA A 356 16.04 5.58 2.91
N PRO A 357 15.75 6.13 4.09
CA PRO A 357 14.55 6.94 4.26
C PRO A 357 14.76 8.33 3.62
N PRO A 358 13.68 8.98 3.18
CA PRO A 358 13.70 10.41 2.90
C PRO A 358 14.02 11.21 4.16
N ARG A 359 14.58 12.40 3.97
CA ARG A 359 14.71 13.42 5.02
C ARG A 359 14.01 14.68 4.55
N TYR A 360 12.82 14.91 5.11
CA TYR A 360 12.11 16.16 4.92
C TYR A 360 12.65 17.16 5.94
N VAL A 361 13.47 18.11 5.50
CA VAL A 361 13.83 19.29 6.31
C VAL A 361 12.89 20.39 5.84
N ILE A 362 11.90 20.74 6.67
CA ILE A 362 10.92 21.80 6.41
C ILE A 362 11.41 23.09 7.08
#